data_AF-A0A2D5RZW6-F1
#
_entry.id   AF-A0A2D5RZW6-F1
#
_cell.length_a   1.000
_cell.length_b   1.000
_cell.length_c   1.000
_cell.angle_alpha   90.00
_cell.angle_beta   90.00
_cell.angle_gamma   90.00
#
_symmetry.space_group_name_H-M   'P 1'
#
loop_
_entity.id
_entity.type
_entity.pdbx_description
1 polymer ?
#
loop_
_entity_poly.entity_id
_entity_poly.type
_entity_poly.pdbx_seq_one_letter_code
_entity_poly.pdbx_strand_id
1 'polypeptide(L)' 'MNNPVDFWDDRFASSDYAYGKEPNDFLKANTHYITGEKILCLAEGEGRNAVYLAKLGYEVTLVDFSSAALSKAKALA' A
#
# COMPACT_ATOMS: atom_id res chain seq x y z
N MET A 1 3.41 21.31 16.51
CA MET A 1 3.61 20.65 15.20
C MET A 1 2.68 19.45 15.19
N ASN A 2 1.85 19.26 14.16
CA ASN A 2 1.07 18.02 14.06
C ASN A 2 2.04 16.85 13.84
N ASN A 3 1.85 15.76 14.59
CA ASN A 3 2.63 14.54 14.43
C ASN A 3 2.34 13.96 13.03
N PRO A 4 3.35 13.49 12.27
CA PRO A 4 3.13 12.81 11.00
C PRO A 4 2.06 11.71 11.04
N VAL A 5 1.95 10.97 12.15
CA VAL A 5 0.94 9.91 12.31
C VAL A 5 -0.47 10.49 12.22
N ASP A 6 -0.77 11.54 12.99
CA ASP A 6 -2.12 12.15 13.02
C ASP A 6 -2.51 12.70 11.64
N PHE A 7 -1.57 13.34 10.94
CA PHE A 7 -1.81 13.84 9.59
C PHE A 7 -2.20 12.73 8.60
N TRP A 8 -1.51 11.59 8.64
CA TRP A 8 -1.78 10.49 7.72
C TRP A 8 -3.02 9.68 8.11
N ASP A 9 -3.26 9.49 9.42
CA ASP A 9 -4.51 8.89 9.88
C ASP A 9 -5.72 9.73 9.43
N ASP A 10 -5.66 11.06 9.58
CA ASP A 10 -6.71 11.96 9.07
C ASP A 10 -6.85 11.89 7.54
N ARG A 11 -5.72 11.84 6.81
CA ARG A 11 -5.72 11.75 5.34
C ARG A 11 -6.40 10.48 4.83
N PHE A 12 -6.29 9.38 5.56
CA PHE A 12 -6.83 8.07 5.20
C PHE A 12 -8.14 7.70 5.91
N ALA A 13 -8.67 8.57 6.78
CA ALA A 13 -9.89 8.32 7.55
C ALA A 13 -11.17 8.21 6.70
N SER A 14 -11.17 8.78 5.48
CA SER A 14 -12.30 8.67 4.55
C SER A 14 -12.51 7.22 4.09
N SER A 15 -13.76 6.86 3.74
CA SER A 15 -14.07 5.60 3.07
C SER A 15 -13.46 5.49 1.68
N ASP A 16 -13.27 6.61 0.98
CA ASP A 16 -12.69 6.65 -0.36
C ASP A 16 -11.18 6.47 -0.33
N TYR A 17 -10.61 5.76 -1.30
CA TYR A 17 -9.16 5.58 -1.39
C TYR A 17 -8.51 6.88 -1.89
N ALA A 18 -7.70 7.51 -1.05
CA ALA A 18 -7.07 8.80 -1.32
C ALA A 18 -6.20 8.78 -2.59
N TYR A 19 -5.61 7.63 -2.90
CA TYR A 19 -4.79 7.42 -4.10
C TYR A 19 -5.38 6.40 -5.10
N GLY A 20 -6.65 6.06 -4.95
CA GLY A 20 -7.30 5.02 -5.75
C GLY A 20 -6.81 3.61 -5.44
N LYS A 21 -7.34 2.62 -6.17
CA LYS A 21 -7.10 1.18 -5.92
C LYS A 21 -6.18 0.52 -6.94
N GLU A 22 -6.01 1.15 -8.11
CA GLU A 22 -5.14 0.62 -9.16
C GLU A 22 -3.66 0.84 -8.79
N PRO A 23 -2.77 -0.12 -9.11
CA PRO A 23 -1.35 0.04 -8.86
C PRO A 23 -0.76 1.17 -9.70
N ASN A 24 0.41 1.65 -9.30
CA ASN A 24 1.20 2.54 -10.14
C ASN A 24 1.55 1.86 -11.48
N ASP A 25 1.29 2.53 -12.61
CA ASP A 25 1.57 2.01 -13.96
C ASP A 25 3.04 1.66 -14.17
N PHE A 26 3.96 2.42 -13.58
CA PHE A 26 5.39 2.11 -13.64
C PHE A 26 5.68 0.78 -12.93
N LEU A 27 5.14 0.56 -11.74
CA LEU A 27 5.31 -0.72 -11.03
C LEU A 27 4.76 -1.87 -11.87
N LYS A 28 3.52 -1.71 -12.38
CA LYS A 28 2.85 -2.71 -13.22
C LYS A 28 3.66 -3.09 -14.46
N ALA A 29 4.29 -2.11 -15.13
CA ALA A 29 5.14 -2.35 -16.30
C ALA A 29 6.47 -3.03 -15.97
N ASN A 30 6.96 -2.93 -14.74
CA ASN A 30 8.32 -3.30 -14.34
C ASN A 30 8.37 -4.48 -13.36
N THR A 31 7.26 -5.16 -13.08
CA THR A 31 7.22 -6.31 -12.14
C THR A 31 8.15 -7.45 -12.54
N HIS A 32 8.44 -7.59 -13.83
CA HIS A 32 9.38 -8.59 -14.37
C HIS A 32 10.84 -8.42 -13.89
N TYR A 33 11.20 -7.27 -13.32
CA TYR A 33 12.52 -7.07 -12.71
C TYR A 33 12.62 -7.62 -11.28
N ILE A 34 11.51 -8.03 -10.66
CA ILE A 34 11.51 -8.56 -9.30
C ILE A 34 11.94 -10.04 -9.35
N THR A 35 13.11 -10.35 -8.79
CA THR A 35 13.72 -11.69 -8.85
C THR A 35 13.54 -12.52 -7.58
N GLY A 36 12.56 -12.19 -6.73
CA GLY A 36 12.31 -12.88 -5.46
C GLY A 36 10.82 -13.05 -5.17
N GLU A 37 10.51 -13.98 -4.27
CA GLU A 37 9.12 -14.31 -3.90
C GLU A 37 8.59 -13.42 -2.78
N LYS A 38 9.47 -12.93 -1.89
CA LYS A 38 9.11 -12.10 -0.74
C LYS A 38 9.39 -10.62 -1.02
N ILE A 39 8.40 -9.76 -0.80
CA ILE A 39 8.50 -8.32 -1.04
C ILE A 39 8.16 -7.54 0.23
N LEU A 40 9.00 -6.57 0.58
CA LEU A 40 8.72 -5.59 1.63
C LEU A 40 8.35 -4.26 0.98
N CYS A 41 7.12 -3.79 1.21
CA CYS A 41 6.65 -2.48 0.77
C CYS A 41 6.58 -1.52 1.96
N LEU A 42 7.28 -0.38 1.88
CA LEU A 42 7.41 0.60 2.97
C LEU A 42 6.60 1.86 2.67
N ALA A 43 5.92 2.40 3.69
CA ALA A 43 5.11 3.61 3.61
C ALA A 43 4.10 3.56 2.44
N GLU A 44 3.42 2.42 2.31
CA GLU A 44 2.51 2.14 1.20
C GLU A 44 1.17 2.88 1.28
N GLY A 45 0.85 3.49 2.42
CA GLY A 45 -0.47 4.02 2.70
C GLY A 45 -1.53 2.93 2.54
N GLU A 46 -2.52 3.19 1.68
CA GLU A 46 -3.69 2.33 1.48
C GLU A 46 -3.42 1.06 0.66
N GLY A 47 -2.15 0.79 0.31
CA GLY A 47 -1.69 -0.53 -0.14
C GLY A 47 -1.97 -0.90 -1.58
N ARG A 48 -2.31 0.04 -2.46
CA ARG A 48 -2.66 -0.23 -3.88
C ARG A 48 -1.57 -1.02 -4.65
N ASN A 49 -0.29 -0.77 -4.34
CA ASN A 49 0.81 -1.47 -5.00
C ASN A 49 1.08 -2.82 -4.33
N ALA A 50 1.14 -2.85 -3.00
CA ALA A 50 1.35 -4.09 -2.24
C ALA A 50 0.28 -5.15 -2.53
N VAL A 51 -1.00 -4.76 -2.58
CA VAL A 51 -2.09 -5.68 -2.92
C VAL A 51 -1.98 -6.18 -4.36
N TYR A 52 -1.59 -5.32 -5.31
CA TYR A 52 -1.35 -5.75 -6.68
C TYR A 52 -0.22 -6.78 -6.75
N LEU A 53 0.91 -6.56 -6.07
CA LEU A 53 2.00 -7.51 -6.00
C LEU A 53 1.56 -8.84 -5.33
N ALA A 54 0.80 -8.77 -4.24
CA ALA A 54 0.24 -9.98 -3.62
C ALA A 54 -0.65 -10.77 -4.59
N LYS A 55 -1.47 -10.08 -5.41
CA LYS A 55 -2.31 -10.71 -6.45
C LYS A 55 -1.51 -11.35 -7.59
N LEU A 56 -0.24 -10.97 -7.80
CA LEU A 56 0.66 -11.65 -8.73
C LEU A 56 1.32 -12.91 -8.13
N GLY A 57 1.06 -13.22 -6.86
CA GLY A 57 1.57 -14.43 -6.19
C GLY A 57 2.80 -14.19 -5.31
N TYR A 58 3.25 -12.94 -5.13
CA TYR A 58 4.33 -12.63 -4.20
C TYR A 58 3.86 -12.70 -2.74
N GLU A 59 4.75 -13.12 -1.83
CA GLU A 59 4.57 -13.00 -0.38
C GLU A 59 4.92 -11.57 0.04
N VAL A 60 3.89 -10.72 0.21
CA VAL A 60 4.09 -9.30 0.48
C VAL A 60 3.93 -8.98 1.96
N THR A 61 4.92 -8.28 2.52
CA THR A 61 4.83 -7.57 3.80
C THR A 61 4.71 -6.08 3.52
N LEU A 62 3.61 -5.46 3.93
CA LEU A 62 3.40 -4.02 3.87
C LEU A 62 3.63 -3.40 5.24
N VAL A 63 4.33 -2.26 5.29
CA VAL A 63 4.55 -1.46 6.50
C VAL A 63 4.06 -0.04 6.27
N ASP A 64 3.26 0.46 7.19
CA ASP A 64 2.87 1.87 7.29
C ASP A 64 2.66 2.22 8.77
N PHE A 65 2.91 3.47 9.16
CA PHE A 65 2.65 3.91 10.54
C PHE A 65 1.18 4.29 10.77
N SER A 66 0.40 4.49 9.69
CA SER A 66 -0.99 4.92 9.78
C SER A 66 -1.91 3.72 10.01
N SER A 67 -2.65 3.75 11.12
CA SER A 67 -3.59 2.69 11.46
C SER A 67 -4.77 2.65 10.48
N ALA A 68 -5.22 3.81 10.01
CA ALA A 68 -6.25 3.96 8.99
C ALA A 68 -5.79 3.39 7.64
N ALA A 69 -4.56 3.71 7.22
CA ALA A 69 -3.94 3.18 6.01
C ALA A 69 -3.87 1.65 6.03
N LEU A 70 -3.33 1.06 7.12
CA LEU A 70 -3.23 -0.39 7.29
C LEU A 70 -4.60 -1.08 7.25
N SER A 71 -5.62 -0.45 7.83
CA SER A 71 -6.99 -1.01 7.80
C SER A 71 -7.56 -1.05 6.39
N LYS A 72 -7.32 -0.01 5.59
CA LYS A 72 -7.75 0.05 4.18
C LYS A 72 -6.95 -0.88 3.30
N ALA A 73 -5.64 -0.99 3.50
CA ALA A 73 -4.81 -1.97 2.80
C ALA A 73 -5.31 -3.41 3.04
N LYS A 74 -5.68 -3.74 4.29
CA LYS A 74 -6.30 -5.05 4.62
C LYS A 74 -7.66 -5.25 3.97
N ALA A 75 -8.48 -4.21 3.85
CA ALA A 75 -9.78 -4.28 3.18
C ALA A 75 -9.67 -4.35 1.65
N LEU A 76 -8.54 -3.90 1.08
CA LEU A 76 -8.27 -3.95 -0.36
C LEU A 76 -7.72 -5.31 -0.83
N ALA A 77 -7.00 -6.00 0.05
CA ALA A 77 -6.38 -7.31 -0.17
C ALA A 77 -7.43 -8.41 -0.40
#